data_AF-A0A951KK20-F1
#
_entry.id   AF-A0A951KK20-F1
#
_cell.length_a   1.000
_cell.length_b   1.000
_cell.length_c   1.000
_cell.angle_alpha   90.00
_cell.angle_beta   90.00
_cell.angle_gamma   90.00
#
_symmetry.space_group_name_H-M   'P 1'
#
loop_
_entity.id
_entity.type
_entity.pdbx_description
1 polymer ?
#
loop_
_entity_poly.entity_id
_entity_poly.type
_entity_poly.pdbx_seq_one_letter_code
_entity_poly.pdbx_strand_id
1 'polypeptide(L)'
;MLKAYLKEDYVIPNPVIASADGLSLQPITATLTIGNELNKLAWNIALARSFAGVHYRSDAREGILLGEQVAIRLMQDLKPLYNEPFSGFTLKKFDGTTITV
;
A
#
# COMPACT_ATOMS: atom_id res chain seq x y z
N MET A 1 4.89 1.34 -5.27
CA MET A 1 5.65 0.21 -5.86
C MET A 1 4.91 -1.11 -5.73
N LEU A 2 4.68 -1.69 -4.54
CA LEU A 2 4.08 -3.04 -4.42
C LEU A 2 2.75 -3.21 -5.19
N LYS A 3 1.85 -2.22 -5.10
CA LYS A 3 0.57 -2.20 -5.86
C LYS A 3 0.74 -2.29 -7.38
N ALA A 4 1.87 -1.84 -7.93
CA ALA A 4 2.15 -1.90 -9.36
C ALA A 4 2.64 -3.27 -9.84
N TYR A 5 3.13 -4.12 -8.93
CA TYR A 5 3.68 -5.45 -9.24
C TYR A 5 2.74 -6.58 -8.81
N LEU A 6 1.78 -6.30 -7.93
CA LEU A 6 0.85 -7.28 -7.39
C LEU A 6 -0.56 -7.04 -7.90
N LYS A 7 -1.33 -8.13 -8.01
CA LYS A 7 -2.75 -8.08 -8.33
C LYS A 7 -3.55 -7.54 -7.13
N GLU A 8 -3.86 -6.24 -7.14
CA GLU A 8 -4.45 -5.54 -5.99
C GLU A 8 -5.82 -6.06 -5.55
N ASP A 9 -6.63 -6.55 -6.48
CA ASP A 9 -7.97 -7.11 -6.27
C ASP A 9 -7.94 -8.57 -5.76
N TYR A 10 -6.76 -9.18 -5.66
CA TYR A 10 -6.63 -10.50 -5.07
C TYR A 10 -7.12 -10.49 -3.62
N VAL A 11 -8.11 -11.34 -3.33
CA VAL A 11 -8.68 -11.52 -2.00
C VAL A 11 -7.78 -12.43 -1.18
N ILE A 12 -7.35 -11.95 -0.02
CA ILE A 12 -6.47 -12.68 0.89
C ILE A 12 -7.25 -13.84 1.53
N PRO A 13 -6.80 -15.10 1.38
CA PRO A 13 -7.44 -16.23 2.03
C PRO A 13 -7.14 -16.25 3.53
N ASN A 14 -8.10 -16.71 4.33
CA ASN A 14 -7.96 -16.94 5.78
C ASN A 14 -7.38 -15.74 6.56
N PRO A 15 -7.98 -14.55 6.48
CA PRO A 15 -7.49 -13.40 7.23
C PRO A 15 -7.61 -13.65 8.74
N VAL A 16 -6.67 -13.07 9.49
CA VAL A 16 -6.56 -13.23 10.94
C VAL A 16 -6.39 -11.89 11.64
N ILE A 17 -6.69 -11.87 12.93
CA ILE A 17 -6.40 -10.78 13.86
C ILE A 17 -5.67 -11.33 15.09
N ALA A 18 -4.87 -10.52 15.77
CA ALA A 18 -4.29 -10.91 17.04
C ALA A 18 -5.37 -11.09 18.12
N SER A 19 -5.20 -12.05 19.03
CA SER A 19 -5.99 -12.13 20.27
C SER A 19 -5.80 -10.90 21.15
N ALA A 20 -6.69 -10.70 22.12
CA ALA A 20 -6.66 -9.53 23.01
C ALA A 20 -5.35 -9.42 23.83
N ASP A 21 -4.72 -10.55 24.14
CA ASP A 21 -3.40 -10.63 24.79
C ASP A 21 -2.22 -10.54 23.82
N GLY A 22 -2.47 -10.56 22.51
CA GLY A 22 -1.45 -10.52 21.46
C GLY A 22 -0.66 -11.82 21.27
N LEU A 23 -1.05 -12.93 21.90
CA LEU A 23 -0.26 -14.18 21.93
C LEU A 23 -0.69 -15.22 20.88
N SER A 24 -1.81 -15.01 20.19
CA SER A 24 -2.33 -15.94 19.19
C SER A 24 -2.99 -15.21 18.01
N LEU A 25 -3.16 -15.92 16.89
CA LEU A 25 -3.89 -15.44 15.71
C LEU A 25 -5.28 -16.08 15.68
N GLN A 26 -6.30 -15.26 15.56
CA GLN A 26 -7.70 -15.65 15.50
C GLN A 26 -8.26 -15.38 14.11
N PRO A 27 -8.96 -16.34 13.47
CA PRO A 27 -9.55 -16.14 12.15
C PRO A 27 -10.63 -15.06 12.20
N ILE A 28 -10.76 -14.28 11.13
CA ILE A 28 -11.81 -13.27 10.98
C ILE A 28 -12.62 -13.49 9.70
N THR A 29 -13.90 -13.12 9.74
CA THR A 29 -14.77 -13.12 8.57
C THR A 29 -14.77 -11.73 7.95
N ALA A 30 -13.81 -11.49 7.05
CA ALA A 30 -13.68 -10.23 6.31
C ALA A 30 -13.17 -10.48 4.88
N THR A 31 -13.60 -9.67 3.93
CA THR A 31 -13.04 -9.65 2.58
C THR A 31 -11.94 -8.60 2.51
N LEU A 32 -10.68 -9.04 2.56
CA LEU A 32 -9.52 -8.17 2.48
C LEU A 32 -8.81 -8.39 1.14
N THR A 33 -8.46 -7.30 0.46
CA THR A 33 -7.69 -7.37 -0.79
C THR A 33 -6.24 -6.97 -0.54
N ILE A 34 -5.32 -7.47 -1.36
CA ILE A 34 -3.89 -7.08 -1.29
C ILE A 34 -3.74 -5.55 -1.31
N GLY A 35 -4.42 -4.86 -2.23
CA GLY A 35 -4.33 -3.40 -2.35
C GLY A 35 -4.75 -2.68 -1.07
N ASN A 36 -5.84 -3.12 -0.44
CA ASN A 36 -6.34 -2.51 0.79
C ASN A 36 -5.41 -2.78 1.99
N GLU A 37 -4.88 -4.00 2.12
CA GLU A 37 -3.97 -4.32 3.22
C GLU A 37 -2.59 -3.68 3.07
N LEU A 38 -2.10 -3.47 1.84
CA LEU A 38 -0.90 -2.68 1.59
C LEU A 38 -1.10 -1.20 1.95
N ASN A 39 -2.26 -0.63 1.62
CA ASN A 39 -2.60 0.74 2.05
C ASN A 39 -2.72 0.81 3.58
N LYS A 40 -3.34 -0.19 4.22
CA LYS A 40 -3.43 -0.28 5.68
C LYS A 40 -2.05 -0.35 6.33
N LEU A 41 -1.14 -1.17 5.79
CA LEU A 41 0.24 -1.28 6.27
C LEU A 41 0.97 0.08 6.22
N ALA A 42 0.87 0.81 5.10
CA ALA A 42 1.47 2.13 4.97
C ALA A 42 0.95 3.11 6.05
N TRP A 43 -0.36 3.12 6.29
CA TRP A 43 -0.98 3.95 7.33
C TRP A 43 -0.61 3.50 8.75
N ASN A 44 -0.53 2.19 9.02
CA ASN A 44 -0.13 1.69 10.34
C ASN A 44 1.27 2.18 10.72
N ILE A 45 2.24 2.09 9.80
CA ILE A 45 3.61 2.56 10.04
C ILE A 45 3.65 4.08 10.22
N ALA A 46 2.94 4.83 9.38
CA ALA A 46 2.93 6.29 9.48
C ALA A 46 2.27 6.78 10.78
N LEU A 47 1.10 6.22 11.15
CA LEU A 47 0.38 6.59 12.36
C LEU A 47 1.06 6.10 13.64
N ALA A 48 1.83 5.01 13.60
CA ALA A 48 2.65 4.59 14.73
C ALA A 48 3.60 5.70 15.20
N ARG A 49 4.06 6.56 14.27
CA ARG A 49 4.88 7.73 14.61
C ARG A 49 4.10 8.81 15.36
N SER A 50 2.83 9.00 15.02
CA SER A 50 1.92 9.87 15.78
C SER A 50 1.60 9.28 17.16
N PHE A 51 1.40 7.97 17.26
CA PHE A 51 1.23 7.30 18.55
C PHE A 51 2.47 7.42 19.44
N ALA A 52 3.67 7.46 18.85
CA ALA A 52 4.91 7.74 19.56
C ALA A 52 5.10 9.23 19.94
N GLY A 53 4.18 10.11 19.55
CA GLY A 53 4.20 11.54 19.89
C GLY A 53 5.19 12.39 19.09
N VAL A 54 5.71 11.89 17.96
CA VAL A 54 6.77 12.57 17.17
C VAL A 54 6.29 13.11 15.82
N HIS A 55 5.04 12.88 15.44
CA HIS A 55 4.45 13.37 14.19
C HIS A 55 2.96 13.67 14.35
N TYR A 56 2.46 14.59 13.52
CA TYR A 56 1.02 14.84 13.37
C TYR A 56 0.42 14.01 12.24
N ARG A 57 -0.92 13.87 12.24
CA ARG A 57 -1.65 13.18 11.17
C ARG A 57 -1.40 13.82 9.78
N SER A 58 -1.23 15.14 9.73
CA SER A 58 -0.86 15.87 8.52
C SER A 58 0.45 15.37 7.92
N ASP A 59 1.47 15.17 8.76
CA ASP A 59 2.80 14.71 8.32
C ASP A 59 2.70 13.32 7.68
N ALA A 60 1.93 12.42 8.29
CA ALA A 60 1.67 11.08 7.75
C ALA A 60 0.95 11.15 6.39
N ARG A 61 -0.11 11.96 6.28
CA ARG A 61 -0.89 12.08 5.04
C ARG A 61 -0.02 12.63 3.91
N GLU A 62 0.62 13.78 4.12
CA GLU A 62 1.41 14.42 3.06
C GLU A 62 2.65 13.60 2.70
N GLY A 63 3.27 12.94 3.68
CA GLY A 63 4.40 12.03 3.43
C GLY A 63 4.02 10.83 2.56
N ILE A 64 2.86 10.22 2.79
CA ILE A 64 2.35 9.12 1.96
C ILE A 64 2.07 9.59 0.52
N LEU A 65 1.43 10.76 0.35
CA LEU A 65 1.11 11.30 -0.97
C LEU A 65 2.37 11.72 -1.75
N LEU A 66 3.37 12.27 -1.06
CA LEU A 66 4.67 12.57 -1.66
C LEU A 66 5.40 11.29 -2.09
N GLY A 67 5.43 10.28 -1.22
CA GLY A 67 6.06 8.99 -1.52
C GLY A 67 5.40 8.28 -2.71
N GLU A 68 4.08 8.39 -2.87
CA GLU A 68 3.37 7.89 -4.05
C GLU A 68 3.83 8.60 -5.33
N GLN A 69 3.94 9.92 -5.33
CA GLN A 69 4.41 10.69 -6.49
C GLN A 69 5.85 10.34 -6.87
N VAL A 70 6.74 10.21 -5.89
CA VAL A 70 8.13 9.79 -6.13
C VAL A 70 8.20 8.39 -6.74
N ALA A 71 7.43 7.45 -6.21
CA ALA A 71 7.38 6.08 -6.74
C ALA A 71 6.80 6.03 -8.16
N ILE A 72 5.75 6.82 -8.44
CA ILE A 72 5.18 6.97 -9.79
C ILE A 72 6.24 7.51 -10.75
N ARG A 73 6.97 8.56 -10.37
CA ARG A 73 8.02 9.12 -11.22
C ARG A 73 9.13 8.12 -11.50
N LEU A 74 9.59 7.40 -10.49
CA LEU A 74 10.58 6.34 -10.66
C LEU A 74 10.09 5.28 -11.66
N MET A 75 8.84 4.84 -11.58
CA MET A 75 8.29 3.86 -12.52
C MET A 75 8.22 4.39 -13.97
N GLN A 76 7.93 5.68 -14.15
CA GLN A 76 7.99 6.33 -15.46
C GLN A 76 9.41 6.31 -16.04
N ASP A 77 10.41 6.55 -15.20
CA ASP A 77 11.83 6.54 -15.61
C ASP A 77 12.34 5.10 -15.85
N LEU A 78 11.80 4.10 -15.13
CA LEU A 78 12.14 2.68 -15.32
C LEU A 78 11.50 2.06 -16.56
N LYS A 79 10.27 2.42 -16.91
CA LYS A 79 9.53 1.86 -18.06
C LYS A 79 10.34 1.79 -19.37
N PRO A 80 11.04 2.84 -19.83
CA PRO A 80 11.79 2.78 -21.09
C PRO A 80 13.05 1.88 -21.03
N LEU A 81 13.43 1.39 -19.85
CA LEU A 81 14.61 0.54 -19.67
C LEU A 81 14.31 -0.96 -19.88
N TYR A 82 13.04 -1.34 -20.03
CA TYR A 82 12.65 -2.72 -20.30
C TYR A 82 12.85 -3.08 -21.77
N ASN A 83 13.47 -4.23 -22.01
CA ASN A 83 13.73 -4.72 -23.38
C ASN A 83 12.51 -5.46 -23.96
N GLU A 84 11.65 -5.99 -23.09
CA GLU A 84 10.40 -6.65 -23.45
C GLU A 84 9.30 -5.62 -23.80
N PRO A 85 8.31 -6.00 -24.64
CA PRO A 85 7.11 -5.18 -24.82
C PRO A 85 6.39 -4.96 -23.50
N PHE A 86 6.49 -3.75 -22.96
CA PHE A 86 5.97 -3.40 -21.64
C PHE A 86 5.03 -2.19 -21.71
N SER A 87 3.74 -2.43 -21.49
CA SER A 87 2.71 -1.38 -21.55
C SER A 87 2.82 -0.37 -20.39
N GLY A 88 3.50 -0.74 -19.31
CA GLY A 88 3.69 0.08 -18.12
C GLY A 88 3.15 -0.56 -16.85
N PHE A 89 3.41 0.11 -15.73
CA PHE A 89 2.96 -0.27 -14.40
C PHE A 89 1.55 0.26 -14.15
N THR A 90 0.62 -0.59 -13.74
CA THR A 90 -0.75 -0.17 -13.41
C THR A 90 -0.99 -0.29 -11.92
N LEU A 91 -1.50 0.76 -11.29
CA LEU A 91 -1.83 0.79 -9.87
C LEU A 91 -3.00 1.71 -9.55
N LYS A 92 -3.71 1.41 -8.46
CA LYS A 92 -4.68 2.30 -7.83
C LYS A 92 -3.97 3.21 -6.82
N LYS A 93 -4.08 4.52 -7.03
CA LYS A 93 -3.53 5.56 -6.16
C LYS A 93 -4.26 5.65 -4.82
N PHE A 94 -3.67 6.35 -3.85
CA PHE A 94 -4.31 6.59 -2.55
C PHE A 94 -5.59 7.42 -2.62
N ASP A 95 -5.75 8.26 -3.66
CA ASP A 95 -7.00 8.99 -3.93
C ASP A 95 -8.10 8.13 -4.58
N GLY A 96 -7.81 6.86 -4.86
CA GLY A 96 -8.74 5.90 -5.45
C GLY A 96 -8.76 5.89 -6.98
N THR A 97 -8.04 6.80 -7.66
CA THR A 97 -7.90 6.78 -9.12
C THR A 97 -6.90 5.71 -9.57
N THR A 98 -7.06 5.17 -10.77
CA THR A 98 -6.10 4.22 -11.36
C THR A 98 -5.23 4.93 -12.39
N ILE A 99 -3.94 4.63 -12.39
CA ILE A 99 -2.97 5.13 -13.37
C ILE A 99 -2.18 3.98 -13.96
N THR A 100 -1.81 4.12 -15.23
CA THR A 100 -0.79 3.29 -15.89
C THR A 100 0.37 4.20 -16.28
N VAL A 101 1.59 3.85 -15.85
CA VAL A 101 2.82 4.62 -16.13
C VAL A 101 3.82 3.81 -16.94
#